data_AF-A0A7J9E719-F1
#
_entry.id   AF-A0A7J9E719-F1
#
_cell.length_a   1.000
_cell.length_b   1.000
_cell.length_c   1.000
_cell.angle_alpha   90.00
_cell.angle_beta   90.00
_cell.angle_gamma   90.00
#
_symmetry.space_group_name_H-M   'P 1'
#
loop_
_entity.id
_entity.type
_entity.pdbx_description
1 polymer ?
#
loop_
_entity_poly.entity_id
_entity_poly.type
_entity_poly.pdbx_seq_one_letter_code
_entity_poly.pdbx_strand_id
1 'polypeptide(L)'
;MADPKPEPSSSMPDPPPCSQPSSHHETVPTGLTDDEFSELIPSITEFHTYSVGPGQCSSILAQRINAPHTAVWSVVRRFDKPHTYKHFIKSCSVKEGFQMVVGSTREVSVISGLPAATSTERLDILDDEREVT
;
A
#
# COMPACT_ATOMS: atom_id res chain seq x y z
N MET A 1 24.19 -6.01 37.26
CA MET A 1 24.00 -6.74 36.00
C MET A 1 22.75 -6.16 35.37
N ALA A 2 22.88 -5.39 34.30
CA ALA A 2 21.76 -4.80 33.58
C ALA A 2 21.65 -5.54 32.25
N ASP A 3 20.49 -6.15 32.01
CA ASP A 3 20.18 -6.81 30.74
C ASP A 3 20.08 -5.79 29.60
N PRO A 4 20.66 -6.05 28.42
CA PRO A 4 20.49 -5.19 27.26
C PRO A 4 19.11 -5.42 26.61
N LYS A 5 18.43 -4.31 26.33
CA LYS A 5 17.14 -4.21 25.64
C LYS A 5 17.23 -4.75 24.20
N PRO A 6 16.24 -5.49 23.69
CA PRO A 6 16.26 -6.00 22.32
C PRO A 6 15.99 -4.88 21.30
N GLU A 7 16.80 -4.82 20.25
CA GLU A 7 16.59 -3.96 19.08
C GLU A 7 15.52 -4.57 18.13
N PRO A 8 14.70 -3.75 17.47
CA PRO A 8 13.74 -4.26 16.48
C PRO A 8 14.46 -4.61 15.18
N SER A 9 14.58 -5.91 14.89
CA SER A 9 15.07 -6.42 13.62
C SER A 9 14.02 -6.25 12.53
N SER A 10 14.01 -5.09 11.87
CA SER A 10 13.34 -4.92 10.57
C SER A 10 14.36 -5.23 9.47
N SER A 11 14.51 -6.51 9.14
CA SER A 11 15.30 -6.93 7.98
C SER A 11 14.37 -7.13 6.79
N MET A 12 14.20 -6.09 5.98
CA MET A 12 13.76 -6.27 4.59
C MET A 12 14.79 -7.19 3.89
N PRO A 13 14.37 -8.17 3.07
CA PRO A 13 15.32 -8.96 2.29
C PRO A 13 16.09 -8.08 1.32
N ASP A 14 17.37 -8.36 1.14
CA ASP A 14 18.22 -7.63 0.18
C ASP A 14 17.65 -7.75 -1.24
N PRO A 15 17.65 -6.64 -2.02
CA PRO A 15 17.13 -6.67 -3.38
C PRO A 15 17.97 -7.61 -4.26
N PRO A 16 17.34 -8.34 -5.20
CA PRO A 16 18.06 -9.24 -6.08
C PRO A 16 19.07 -8.47 -6.94
N PRO A 17 20.20 -9.10 -7.31
CA PRO A 17 21.18 -8.48 -8.20
C PRO A 17 20.48 -8.07 -9.50
N CYS A 18 20.66 -6.81 -9.91
CA CYS A 18 20.00 -6.14 -11.06
C CYS A 18 18.66 -5.43 -10.78
N SER A 19 18.34 -5.08 -9.53
CA SER A 19 17.16 -4.25 -9.23
C SER A 19 17.50 -2.75 -9.22
N GLN A 20 16.63 -1.91 -9.81
CA GLN A 20 16.77 -0.45 -9.83
C GLN A 20 15.58 0.23 -9.14
N PRO A 21 15.78 1.38 -8.48
CA PRO A 21 14.67 2.14 -7.90
C PRO A 21 13.75 2.69 -9.00
N SER A 22 12.44 2.68 -8.77
CA SER A 22 11.47 3.32 -9.65
C SER A 22 11.60 4.85 -9.61
N SER A 23 11.48 5.51 -10.77
CA SER A 23 11.55 6.97 -10.90
C SER A 23 10.17 7.66 -10.93
N HIS A 24 9.22 7.19 -10.11
CA HIS A 24 7.85 7.73 -10.07
C HIS A 24 7.78 9.23 -9.72
N HIS A 25 8.80 9.77 -9.05
CA HIS A 25 8.90 11.19 -8.69
C HIS A 25 9.38 12.08 -9.86
N GLU A 26 9.76 11.51 -11.02
CA GLU A 26 10.24 12.25 -12.18
C GLU A 26 9.14 12.48 -13.25
N THR A 27 7.98 11.80 -13.14
CA THR A 27 6.91 11.86 -14.14
C THR A 27 5.57 12.18 -13.50
N VAL A 28 4.88 13.19 -14.02
CA VAL A 28 3.54 13.60 -13.54
C VAL A 28 2.51 12.51 -13.86
N PRO A 29 1.86 11.89 -12.86
CA PRO A 29 0.80 10.91 -13.07
C PRO A 29 -0.46 11.55 -13.66
N THR A 30 -1.20 10.78 -14.45
CA THR A 30 -2.50 11.22 -14.97
C THR A 30 -3.43 11.66 -13.84
N GLY A 31 -4.06 12.83 -14.00
CA GLY A 31 -5.03 13.37 -13.04
C GLY A 31 -4.46 14.43 -12.09
N LEU A 32 -3.14 14.64 -12.07
CA LEU A 32 -2.48 15.73 -11.36
C LEU A 32 -2.06 16.86 -12.30
N THR A 33 -2.00 18.06 -11.74
CA THR A 33 -1.31 19.22 -12.32
C THR A 33 0.17 19.22 -11.91
N ASP A 34 1.03 19.97 -12.61
CA ASP A 34 2.44 20.09 -12.26
C ASP A 34 2.67 20.67 -10.85
N ASP A 35 1.83 21.62 -10.44
CA ASP A 35 1.90 22.25 -9.11
C ASP A 35 1.58 21.25 -8.00
N GLU A 36 0.49 20.49 -8.13
CA GLU A 36 0.12 19.44 -7.17
C GLU A 36 1.17 18.33 -7.13
N PHE A 37 1.72 17.94 -8.29
CA PHE A 37 2.76 16.93 -8.34
C PHE A 37 4.02 17.39 -7.59
N SER A 38 4.41 18.65 -7.77
CA SER A 38 5.59 19.22 -7.10
C SER A 38 5.47 19.18 -5.57
N GLU A 39 4.28 19.42 -5.02
CA GLU A 39 4.01 19.29 -3.58
C GLU A 39 4.10 17.83 -3.08
N LEU A 40 3.81 16.86 -3.96
CA LEU A 40 3.79 15.43 -3.62
C LEU A 40 5.14 14.71 -3.81
N ILE A 41 6.13 15.33 -4.48
CA ILE A 41 7.46 14.72 -4.73
C ILE A 41 8.09 14.11 -3.46
N PRO A 42 8.10 14.77 -2.28
CA PRO A 42 8.66 14.18 -1.06
C PRO A 42 7.95 12.89 -0.66
N SER A 43 6.61 12.87 -0.68
CA SER A 43 5.80 11.69 -0.36
C SER A 43 5.97 10.57 -1.38
N ILE A 44 6.09 10.90 -2.67
CA ILE A 44 6.34 9.91 -3.74
C ILE A 44 7.72 9.26 -3.54
N THR A 45 8.73 10.08 -3.22
CA THR A 45 10.08 9.59 -2.97
C THR A 45 10.11 8.64 -1.78
N GLU A 46 9.41 8.98 -0.71
CA GLU A 46 9.42 8.20 0.53
C GLU A 46 8.56 6.93 0.49
N PHE A 47 7.35 7.00 -0.08
CA PHE A 47 6.37 5.91 0.02
C PHE A 47 6.08 5.18 -1.29
N HIS A 48 6.47 5.76 -2.41
CA HIS A 48 6.21 5.22 -3.75
C HIS A 48 7.50 4.98 -4.53
N THR A 49 8.63 4.70 -3.87
CA THR A 49 9.86 4.24 -4.52
C THR A 49 10.04 2.74 -4.27
N TYR A 50 10.08 1.95 -5.34
CA TYR A 50 10.19 0.49 -5.26
C TYR A 50 11.46 0.01 -5.97
N SER A 51 12.07 -1.07 -5.47
CA SER A 51 13.14 -1.77 -6.17
C SER A 51 12.53 -2.70 -7.23
N VAL A 52 12.82 -2.46 -8.50
CA VAL A 52 12.25 -3.18 -9.64
C VAL A 52 13.35 -3.96 -10.35
N GLY A 53 13.25 -5.29 -10.34
CA GLY A 53 14.15 -6.21 -11.04
C GLY A 53 13.58 -6.76 -12.36
N PRO A 54 14.31 -7.66 -13.04
CA PRO A 54 13.85 -8.29 -14.27
C PRO A 54 12.51 -9.02 -14.10
N GLY A 55 11.57 -8.79 -15.03
CA GLY A 55 10.23 -9.38 -14.98
C GLY A 55 9.25 -8.69 -14.03
N GLN A 56 9.66 -7.61 -13.36
CA GLN A 56 8.79 -6.77 -12.54
C GLN A 56 8.50 -5.45 -13.26
N CYS A 57 7.37 -4.82 -12.90
CA CYS A 57 7.04 -3.47 -13.26
C CYS A 57 6.49 -2.72 -12.05
N SER A 58 6.52 -1.39 -12.09
CA SER A 58 5.91 -0.53 -11.07
C SER A 58 5.23 0.64 -11.76
N SER A 59 4.14 1.13 -11.20
CA SER A 59 3.35 2.24 -11.71
C SER A 59 2.76 3.05 -10.56
N ILE A 60 2.63 4.36 -10.75
CA ILE A 60 1.92 5.26 -9.83
C ILE A 60 0.63 5.76 -10.47
N LEU A 61 -0.44 5.86 -9.69
CA LEU A 61 -1.73 6.41 -10.12
C LEU A 61 -2.16 7.49 -9.13
N ALA A 62 -2.82 8.52 -9.65
CA ALA A 62 -3.37 9.60 -8.86
C ALA A 62 -4.86 9.81 -9.17
N GLN A 63 -5.63 10.19 -8.16
CA GLN A 63 -7.06 10.46 -8.28
C GLN A 63 -7.43 11.64 -7.39
N ARG A 64 -7.86 12.75 -8.00
CA ARG A 64 -8.41 13.88 -7.25
C ARG A 64 -9.79 13.52 -6.71
N ILE A 65 -10.03 13.80 -5.43
CA ILE A 65 -11.31 13.56 -4.76
C ILE A 65 -11.76 14.86 -4.10
N ASN A 66 -12.98 15.31 -4.41
CA ASN A 66 -13.58 16.51 -3.83
C ASN A 66 -14.19 16.20 -2.45
N ALA A 67 -13.35 15.84 -1.47
CA ALA A 67 -13.73 15.56 -0.10
C ALA A 67 -12.57 15.87 0.86
N PRO A 68 -12.82 16.10 2.16
CA PRO A 68 -11.76 16.21 3.16
C PRO A 68 -10.88 14.96 3.20
N HIS A 69 -9.57 15.13 3.36
CA HIS A 69 -8.61 14.02 3.42
C HIS A 69 -8.97 12.99 4.52
N THR A 70 -9.41 13.45 5.70
CA THR A 70 -9.88 12.58 6.79
C THR A 70 -11.04 11.66 6.39
N ALA A 71 -11.95 12.15 5.54
CA ALA A 71 -13.06 11.34 5.05
C ALA A 71 -12.56 10.26 4.07
N VAL A 72 -11.62 10.61 3.19
CA VAL A 72 -10.97 9.66 2.27
C VAL A 72 -10.17 8.63 3.06
N TRP A 73 -9.35 9.07 4.02
CA TRP A 73 -8.54 8.22 4.87
C TRP A 73 -9.39 7.22 5.66
N SER A 74 -10.53 7.66 6.22
CA SER A 74 -11.47 6.77 6.93
C SER A 74 -11.97 5.59 6.10
N VAL A 75 -11.97 5.72 4.77
CA VAL A 75 -12.33 4.66 3.81
C VAL A 75 -11.11 3.83 3.42
N VAL A 76 -10.01 4.49 3.04
CA VAL A 76 -8.78 3.85 2.53
C VAL A 76 -8.12 2.96 3.58
N ARG A 77 -8.05 3.41 4.84
CA ARG A 77 -7.43 2.68 5.96
C ARG A 77 -8.14 1.38 6.35
N ARG A 78 -9.37 1.14 5.87
CA ARG A 78 -10.15 -0.06 6.23
C ARG A 78 -9.65 -1.30 5.50
N PHE A 79 -8.56 -1.87 6.02
CA PHE A 79 -7.97 -3.09 5.51
C PHE A 79 -8.95 -4.27 5.49
N ASP A 80 -9.93 -4.33 6.39
CA ASP A 80 -10.95 -5.38 6.44
C ASP A 80 -12.05 -5.24 5.36
N LYS A 81 -12.24 -4.03 4.79
CA LYS A 81 -13.37 -3.71 3.88
C LYS A 81 -12.94 -3.09 2.54
N PRO A 82 -12.08 -3.76 1.76
CA PRO A 82 -11.60 -3.26 0.46
C PRO A 82 -12.72 -3.06 -0.57
N HIS A 83 -13.80 -3.84 -0.49
CA HIS A 83 -14.97 -3.75 -1.38
C HIS A 83 -15.70 -2.40 -1.30
N THR A 84 -15.39 -1.56 -0.30
CA THR A 84 -15.95 -0.21 -0.18
C THR A 84 -15.51 0.69 -1.33
N TYR A 85 -14.31 0.49 -1.87
CA TYR A 85 -13.74 1.34 -2.92
C TYR A 85 -13.05 0.58 -4.06
N LYS A 86 -12.76 -0.72 -3.89
CA LYS A 86 -12.18 -1.57 -4.94
C LYS A 86 -13.27 -2.37 -5.64
N HIS A 87 -13.18 -2.44 -6.97
CA HIS A 87 -14.04 -3.28 -7.80
C HIS A 87 -13.58 -4.74 -7.82
N PHE A 88 -14.42 -5.62 -8.38
CA PHE A 88 -14.13 -7.05 -8.60
C PHE A 88 -13.84 -7.86 -7.32
N ILE A 89 -14.38 -7.43 -6.18
CA ILE A 89 -14.31 -8.20 -4.92
C ILE A 89 -15.66 -8.87 -4.68
N LYS A 90 -15.65 -10.20 -4.61
CA LYS A 90 -16.82 -11.00 -4.24
C LYS A 90 -17.02 -10.98 -2.73
N SER A 91 -15.94 -11.18 -1.97
CA SER A 91 -15.96 -11.16 -0.51
C SER A 91 -14.56 -10.87 0.05
N CYS A 92 -14.53 -10.39 1.28
CA CYS A 92 -13.30 -10.21 2.07
C CYS A 92 -13.55 -10.77 3.47
N SER A 93 -12.67 -11.65 3.93
CA SER A 93 -12.69 -12.23 5.27
C SER A 93 -11.40 -11.94 6.02
N VAL A 94 -11.53 -11.77 7.33
CA VAL A 94 -10.41 -11.61 8.25
C VAL A 94 -10.48 -12.71 9.32
N LYS A 95 -9.37 -12.97 10.01
CA LYS A 95 -9.31 -13.99 11.07
C LYS A 95 -10.20 -13.60 12.26
N GLU A 96 -10.65 -14.60 13.02
CA GLU A 96 -11.30 -14.36 14.30
C GLU A 96 -10.37 -13.58 15.24
N GLY A 97 -10.92 -12.60 15.96
CA GLY A 97 -10.10 -11.70 16.79
C GLY A 97 -9.28 -10.68 16.00
N PHE A 98 -9.63 -10.41 14.73
CA PHE A 98 -8.92 -9.44 13.89
C PHE A 98 -8.73 -8.08 14.59
N GLN A 99 -7.49 -7.59 14.52
CA GLN A 99 -7.11 -6.24 14.88
C GLN A 99 -6.46 -5.57 13.67
N MET A 100 -6.75 -4.30 13.48
CA MET A 100 -6.21 -3.49 12.39
C MET A 100 -4.82 -2.98 12.78
N VAL A 101 -3.84 -3.88 12.68
CA VAL A 101 -2.43 -3.64 13.01
C VAL A 101 -1.54 -4.23 11.92
N VAL A 102 -0.35 -3.66 11.74
CA VAL A 102 0.64 -4.16 10.77
C VAL A 102 0.91 -5.65 11.01
N GLY A 103 0.96 -6.43 9.93
CA GLY A 103 1.11 -7.89 9.96
C GLY A 103 -0.22 -8.65 9.92
N SER A 104 -1.36 -8.00 10.17
CA SER A 104 -2.67 -8.63 10.02
C SER A 104 -2.95 -9.03 8.57
N THR A 105 -3.69 -10.12 8.38
CA THR A 105 -3.98 -10.67 7.05
C THR A 105 -5.47 -10.69 6.75
N ARG A 106 -5.82 -10.57 5.46
CA ARG A 106 -7.17 -10.75 4.91
C ARG A 106 -7.16 -11.74 3.76
N GLU A 107 -8.29 -12.40 3.54
CA GLU A 107 -8.54 -13.25 2.37
C GLU A 107 -9.59 -12.57 1.49
N VAL A 108 -9.22 -12.24 0.26
CA VAL A 108 -10.08 -11.58 -0.72
C VAL A 108 -10.46 -12.57 -1.80
N SER A 109 -11.75 -12.85 -1.96
CA SER A 109 -12.26 -13.60 -3.12
C SER A 109 -12.58 -12.61 -4.24
N VAL A 110 -11.98 -12.80 -5.42
CA VAL A 110 -12.11 -11.87 -6.55
C VAL A 110 -13.08 -12.39 -7.63
N ILE A 111 -13.67 -11.47 -8.38
CA ILE A 111 -14.54 -11.73 -9.53
C ILE A 111 -13.69 -11.59 -10.80
N SER A 112 -12.98 -12.66 -11.19
CA SER A 112 -12.08 -12.65 -12.36
C SER A 112 -12.66 -13.33 -13.60
N GLY A 113 -13.84 -13.95 -13.50
CA GLY A 113 -14.38 -14.81 -14.56
C GLY A 113 -13.65 -16.15 -14.72
N LEU A 114 -12.62 -16.40 -13.91
CA LEU A 114 -11.87 -17.64 -13.82
C LEU A 114 -12.24 -18.40 -12.53
N PRO A 115 -12.15 -19.74 -12.50
CA PRO A 115 -12.46 -20.52 -11.31
C PRO A 115 -11.57 -20.13 -10.11
N ALA A 116 -12.20 -19.94 -8.96
CA ALA A 116 -11.58 -19.89 -7.62
C ALA A 116 -10.28 -19.08 -7.50
N ALA A 117 -10.38 -17.74 -7.60
CA ALA A 117 -9.28 -16.84 -7.29
C ALA A 117 -9.47 -16.22 -5.89
N THR A 118 -8.57 -16.60 -4.97
CA THR A 118 -8.46 -16.01 -3.63
C THR A 118 -7.09 -15.39 -3.49
N SER A 119 -7.02 -14.18 -2.93
CA SER A 119 -5.80 -13.44 -2.62
C SER A 119 -5.65 -13.34 -1.10
N THR A 120 -4.54 -13.85 -0.56
CA THR A 120 -4.19 -13.64 0.85
C THR A 120 -3.27 -12.44 0.93
N GLU A 121 -3.73 -11.38 1.58
CA GLU A 121 -3.04 -10.10 1.63
C GLU A 121 -2.66 -9.78 3.08
N ARG A 122 -1.54 -9.08 3.28
CA ARG A 122 -1.04 -8.64 4.57
C ARG A 122 -1.00 -7.11 4.62
N LEU A 123 -1.31 -6.54 5.76
CA LEU A 123 -1.17 -5.11 6.03
C LEU A 123 0.29 -4.80 6.35
N ASP A 124 1.00 -4.14 5.45
CA ASP A 124 2.43 -3.85 5.61
C ASP A 124 2.69 -2.50 6.30
N ILE A 125 1.84 -1.49 6.06
CA ILE A 125 1.95 -0.14 6.65
C ILE A 125 0.58 0.31 7.15
N LEU A 126 0.53 1.03 8.26
CA LEU A 126 -0.64 1.77 8.72
C LEU A 126 -0.17 2.94 9.58
N ASP A 127 -0.14 4.13 8.99
CA ASP A 127 0.24 5.39 9.63
C ASP A 127 -0.94 6.37 9.56
N ASP A 128 -1.59 6.58 10.70
CA ASP A 128 -2.76 7.47 10.81
C ASP A 128 -2.38 8.96 10.83
N GLU A 129 -1.14 9.32 11.16
CA GLU A 129 -0.69 10.71 11.18
C GLU A 129 -0.33 11.20 9.77
N ARG A 130 0.28 10.32 8.98
CA ARG A 130 0.74 10.59 7.62
C ARG A 130 -0.23 10.10 6.54
N GLU A 131 -1.28 9.39 6.95
CA GLU A 131 -2.33 8.81 6.10
C GLU A 131 -1.77 7.84 5.04
N VAL A 132 -0.92 6.90 5.47
CA VAL A 132 -0.26 5.89 4.62
C VAL A 132 -0.65 4.47 5.04
N THR A 133 -1.10 3.62 4.10
CA THR A 133 -1.50 2.22 4.34
C THR A 133 -1.09 1.28 3.22
#